data_AF-A0A0M3JJN7-F1
#
_entry.id   AF-A0A0M3JJN7-F1
#
_cell.length_a   1.000
_cell.length_b   1.000
_cell.length_c   1.000
_cell.angle_alpha   90.00
_cell.angle_beta   90.00
_cell.angle_gamma   90.00
#
_symmetry.space_group_name_H-M   'P 1'
#
loop_
_entity.id
_entity.type
_entity.pdbx_description
1 polymer ?
#
loop_
_entity_poly.entity_id
_entity_poly.type
_entity_poly.pdbx_seq_one_letter_code
_entity_poly.pdbx_strand_id
1 'polypeptide(L)' 'LFQDWRPSITVRELLLGIQDLLDSPNIEDPAQADAYQIYCQNRVEYEKRVRRQARQFAVEVVSPAMNGGDAPH' A
#
# COMPACT_ATOMS: atom_id res chain seq x y z
N LEU A 1 -19.43 -5.10 -19.05
CA LEU A 1 -18.82 -6.39 -19.42
C LEU A 1 -17.42 -6.07 -19.92
N PHE A 2 -16.38 -6.42 -19.13
CA PHE A 2 -14.95 -6.09 -19.35
C PHE A 2 -14.63 -4.59 -19.48
N GLN A 3 -14.72 -3.78 -18.42
CA GLN A 3 -14.42 -2.35 -18.61
C GLN A 3 -12.92 -2.07 -18.78
N ASP A 4 -12.01 -2.75 -18.06
CA ASP A 4 -10.58 -2.35 -18.11
C ASP A 4 -9.54 -3.48 -18.24
N TRP A 5 -9.95 -4.75 -18.15
CA TRP A 5 -8.98 -5.86 -18.30
C TRP A 5 -8.56 -6.04 -19.76
N ARG A 6 -7.26 -5.87 -20.02
CA ARG A 6 -6.64 -6.12 -21.33
C ARG A 6 -5.76 -7.38 -21.22
N PRO A 7 -5.92 -8.40 -22.09
CA PRO A 7 -5.08 -9.61 -22.05
C PRO A 7 -3.58 -9.35 -22.22
N SER A 8 -3.21 -8.18 -22.76
CA SER A 8 -1.82 -7.74 -22.93
C SER A 8 -1.22 -7.09 -21.69
N ILE A 9 -1.99 -6.87 -20.62
CA ILE A 9 -1.47 -6.24 -19.41
C ILE A 9 -0.44 -7.15 -18.75
N THR A 10 0.71 -6.58 -18.45
CA THR A 10 1.82 -7.28 -17.81
C THR A 10 1.69 -7.21 -16.29
N VAL A 11 2.34 -8.15 -15.59
CA VAL A 11 2.46 -8.10 -14.13
C VAL A 11 3.10 -6.79 -13.67
N ARG A 12 4.06 -6.26 -14.42
CA ARG A 12 4.68 -4.95 -14.11
C ARG A 12 3.67 -3.82 -14.15
N GLU A 13 2.86 -3.74 -15.20
CA GLU A 13 1.83 -2.69 -15.33
C GLU A 13 0.77 -2.81 -14.24
N LEU A 14 0.38 -4.03 -13.88
CA LEU A 14 -0.54 -4.28 -12.77
C LEU A 14 0.03 -3.75 -11.44
N LEU A 15 1.29 -4.09 -11.12
CA LEU A 15 1.94 -3.63 -9.89
C LEU A 15 2.13 -2.12 -9.86
N LEU A 16 2.45 -1.49 -11.00
CA LEU A 16 2.53 -0.03 -11.09
C LEU A 16 1.16 0.63 -10.86
N GLY A 17 0.08 0.07 -11.40
CA GLY A 17 -1.27 0.56 -11.13
C GLY A 17 -1.64 0.47 -9.64
N ILE A 18 -1.25 -0.62 -8.96
CA ILE A 18 -1.46 -0.75 -7.51
C ILE A 18 -0.65 0.33 -6.76
N GLN A 19 0.62 0.54 -7.11
CA GLN A 19 1.45 1.58 -6.49
C GLN A 19 0.84 2.97 -6.69
N ASP A 20 0.38 3.29 -7.89
CA ASP A 20 -0.26 4.56 -8.20
C ASP A 20 -1.52 4.79 -7.36
N LEU A 21 -2.37 3.76 -7.19
CA LEU A 21 -3.55 3.82 -6.32
C LEU A 21 -3.21 4.01 -4.83
N LEU A 22 -2.05 3.54 -4.37
CA LEU A 22 -1.60 3.74 -3.00
C LEU A 22 -1.16 5.19 -2.75
N ASP A 23 -0.56 5.84 -3.74
CA ASP A 23 -0.18 7.27 -3.67
C ASP A 23 -1.38 8.20 -3.93
N SER A 24 -2.23 7.81 -4.88
CA SER A 24 -3.37 8.56 -5.40
C SER A 24 -4.66 7.73 -5.31
N PRO A 25 -5.35 7.71 -4.15
CA PRO A 25 -6.56 6.91 -3.98
C PRO A 25 -7.69 7.37 -4.91
N ASN A 26 -8.39 6.42 -5.52
CA ASN A 26 -9.56 6.71 -6.37
C ASN A 26 -10.80 7.03 -5.51
N ILE A 27 -11.18 8.31 -5.48
CA ILE A 27 -12.35 8.81 -4.73
C ILE A 27 -13.66 8.78 -5.52
N GLU A 28 -13.58 8.70 -6.86
CA GLU A 28 -14.75 8.70 -7.75
C GLU A 28 -15.43 7.32 -7.78
N ASP A 29 -14.65 6.26 -7.59
CA ASP A 29 -15.13 4.88 -7.45
C ASP A 29 -14.47 4.22 -6.22
N PRO A 30 -14.91 4.57 -4.99
CA PRO A 30 -14.27 4.10 -3.77
C PRO A 30 -14.61 2.63 -3.49
N ALA A 31 -13.57 1.80 -3.39
CA ALA A 31 -13.73 0.39 -3.04
C ALA A 31 -14.10 0.14 -1.56
N GLN A 32 -13.79 1.07 -0.65
CA GLN A 32 -14.05 0.94 0.79
C GLN A 32 -14.76 2.20 1.35
N ALA A 33 -16.01 2.03 1.79
CA ALA A 33 -16.85 3.13 2.27
C ALA A 33 -16.24 3.90 3.45
N ASP A 34 -15.78 3.21 4.50
CA ASP A 34 -15.25 3.88 5.71
C ASP A 34 -13.99 4.72 5.42
N ALA A 35 -13.11 4.21 4.54
CA ALA A 35 -11.89 4.91 4.13
C ALA A 35 -12.23 6.16 3.32
N TYR A 36 -13.21 6.06 2.43
CA TYR A 36 -13.72 7.20 1.66
C TYR A 36 -14.36 8.26 2.56
N GLN A 37 -15.24 7.86 3.50
CA GLN A 37 -15.88 8.80 4.41
C GLN A 37 -14.86 9.59 5.22
N ILE A 38 -13.85 8.91 5.78
CA ILE A 38 -12.83 9.61 6.57
C ILE A 38 -11.86 10.41 5.70
N TYR A 39 -11.59 9.96 4.47
CA TYR A 39 -10.82 10.74 3.49
C TYR A 39 -11.48 12.11 3.25
N CYS A 40 -12.80 12.13 3.03
CA CYS A 40 -13.55 13.36 2.74
C CYS A 40 -13.73 14.26 3.97
N GLN A 41 -13.91 13.68 5.16
CA GLN A 41 -14.19 14.45 6.39
C GLN A 41 -12.92 14.93 7.10
N ASN A 42 -11.86 14.11 7.14
CA ASN A 42 -10.65 14.40 7.90
C ASN A 42 -9.43 13.71 7.28
N ARG A 43 -8.76 14.43 6.37
CA ARG A 43 -7.57 13.94 5.67
C ARG A 43 -6.43 13.53 6.61
N VAL A 44 -6.23 14.24 7.72
CA VAL A 44 -5.16 13.97 8.69
C VAL A 44 -5.39 12.63 9.41
N GLU A 45 -6.62 12.37 9.85
CA GLU A 45 -6.95 11.09 10.50
C GLU A 45 -6.92 9.94 9.49
N TYR A 46 -7.39 10.14 8.25
CA TYR A 46 -7.23 9.15 7.18
C TYR A 46 -5.76 8.72 7.04
N GLU A 47 -4.84 9.67 6.90
CA GLU A 47 -3.41 9.36 6.75
C GLU A 47 -2.84 8.63 7.96
N LYS A 48 -3.26 9.02 9.18
CA LYS A 48 -2.84 8.35 10.41
C LYS A 48 -3.27 6.88 10.42
N ARG A 49 -4.50 6.58 9.95
CA ARG A 49 -5.01 5.20 9.85
C ARG A 49 -4.26 4.39 8.80
N VAL A 50 -4.02 4.96 7.61
CA VAL A 50 -3.23 4.32 6.55
C VAL A 50 -1.83 3.97 7.06
N ARG A 51 -1.11 4.91 7.67
CA ARG A 51 0.23 4.66 8.24
C ARG A 51 0.21 3.58 9.32
N ARG A 52 -0.84 3.52 10.15
CA ARG A 52 -1.00 2.48 11.17
C ARG A 52 -1.21 1.11 10.52
N GLN A 53 -2.05 1.03 9.51
CA GLN A 53 -2.29 -0.22 8.77
C GLN A 53 -1.03 -0.69 8.06
N ALA A 54 -0.31 0.19 7.38
CA ALA A 54 0.96 -0.12 6.73
C ALA A 54 1.98 -0.72 7.72
N ARG A 55 2.07 -0.17 8.94
CA ARG A 55 2.93 -0.74 9.99
C ARG A 55 2.46 -2.10 10.51
N GLN A 56 1.16 -2.31 10.61
CA GLN A 56 0.59 -3.57 11.11
C GLN A 56 0.88 -4.75 10.17
N PHE A 57 0.88 -4.50 8.86
CA PHE A 57 1.07 -5.52 7.83
C PHE A 57 2.45 -5.44 7.16
N ALA A 58 3.33 -4.54 7.60
CA ALA A 58 4.72 -4.59 7.21
C ALA A 58 5.28 -5.93 7.71
N VAL A 59 5.55 -6.84 6.78
CA VAL A 59 6.42 -7.99 7.05
C VAL A 59 7.73 -7.40 7.57
N GLU A 60 8.24 -7.89 8.70
CA GLU A 60 9.61 -7.55 9.11
C GLU A 60 10.53 -7.96 7.96
N VAL A 61 10.90 -6.98 7.12
CA VAL A 61 11.94 -7.16 6.13
C VAL A 61 13.19 -7.36 6.97
N VAL A 62 13.58 -8.63 7.13
CA VAL A 62 14.75 -9.16 7.84
C VAL A 62 15.69 -8.05 8.31
N SER A 63 15.73 -7.84 9.63
CA SER A 63 16.70 -6.96 10.27
C SER A 63 18.12 -7.25 9.73
N PRO A 64 18.89 -6.25 9.26
CA PRO A 64 20.26 -6.46 8.79
C PRO A 64 21.27 -6.84 9.90
N ALA A 65 20.78 -7.24 11.09
CA ALA A 65 21.59 -7.47 12.29
C ALA A 65 22.19 -8.88 12.39
N MET A 66 22.19 -9.68 11.32
CA MET A 66 22.83 -11.01 11.30
C MET A 66 23.97 -11.10 10.28
N ASN A 67 24.91 -10.16 10.32
CA ASN A 67 26.28 -10.46 9.93
C ASN A 67 26.97 -11.07 11.15
N GLY A 68 26.89 -12.40 11.26
CA GLY A 68 27.63 -13.21 12.23
C GLY A 68 29.13 -13.22 11.91
N GLY A 69 29.79 -12.10 12.18
CA GLY A 69 31.21 -11.92 11.88
C GLY A 69 31.87 -10.82 12.69
N ASP A 70 31.48 -10.65 13.95
CA ASP A 70 32.35 -9.98 14.92
C ASP A 70 32.06 -10.54 16.32
N ALA A 71 32.71 -11.67 16.63
CA ALA A 71 32.88 -12.12 17.99
C ALA A 71 34.28 -11.65 18.43
N PRO A 72 34.42 -10.88 19.52
CA PRO A 72 35.73 -10.65 20.08
C PRO A 72 36.17 -11.96 20.75
N HIS A 73 37.22 -12.59 20.23
CA HIS A 73 38.32 -13.23 20.97
C HIS A 73 39.39 -13.73 19.99
#